data_AF-A0A930ARB7-F1
#
_entry.id   AF-A0A930ARB7-F1
#
_cell.length_a   1.000
_cell.length_b   1.000
_cell.length_c   1.000
_cell.angle_alpha   90.00
_cell.angle_beta   90.00
_cell.angle_gamma   90.00
#
_symmetry.space_group_name_H-M   'P 1'
#
loop_
_entity.id
_entity.type
_entity.pdbx_description
1 polymer ?
#
loop_
_entity_poly.entity_id
_entity_poly.type
_entity_poly.pdbx_seq_one_letter_code
_entity_poly.pdbx_strand_id
1 'polypeptide(L)'
;MNQNKQTMIAPDTLLFCIAIATYIFGYLYASLFVIYFAFAKLAALYILIVEVSAASLHKERTKESILWAALLLFQGILLGFDRSFEFEKVAILHANVIYYTLCRFQKLSLPNTSETILLDFLEGWIIQPFSHLFARIIHIIKYLRTHIYSKQLKTVVFSLIILIPLVLFALGQLSAIDQNFASLTTSLFRFIFHPLNSIYFFRIIWSLPVGAYLFGLISSCILSEKPFISYDGCREFFLKKKVIPLISIRITNLVLLILYLVFF
;
A
#
# COMPACT_ATOMS: atom_id res chain seq x y z
N MET A 1 26.21 24.01 -23.56
CA MET A 1 25.21 24.33 -22.52
C MET A 1 23.86 23.80 -22.98
N ASN A 2 23.46 22.59 -22.56
CA ASN A 2 22.17 22.02 -22.97
C ASN A 2 21.18 22.12 -21.79
N GLN A 3 20.24 23.05 -21.94
CA GLN A 3 19.14 23.27 -21.03
C GLN A 3 18.06 22.21 -21.27
N ASN A 4 18.08 21.15 -20.47
CA ASN A 4 16.88 20.34 -20.23
C ASN A 4 17.02 19.60 -18.90
N LYS A 5 17.21 20.35 -17.83
CA LYS A 5 17.05 19.83 -16.48
C LYS A 5 15.56 19.88 -16.16
N GLN A 6 14.79 18.99 -16.79
CA GLN A 6 13.38 18.79 -16.45
C GLN A 6 13.30 18.57 -14.94
N THR A 7 12.47 19.36 -14.29
CA THR A 7 12.33 19.41 -12.84
C THR A 7 11.79 18.07 -12.33
N MET A 8 12.69 17.16 -11.98
CA MET A 8 12.33 16.00 -11.17
C MET A 8 11.60 16.50 -9.93
N ILE A 9 10.39 16.00 -9.69
CA ILE A 9 9.71 16.22 -8.41
C ILE A 9 10.70 15.78 -7.32
N ALA A 10 10.90 16.63 -6.31
CA ALA A 10 11.81 16.29 -5.23
C ALA A 10 11.45 14.90 -4.66
N PRO A 11 12.41 13.97 -4.49
CA PRO A 11 12.11 12.59 -4.10
C PRO A 11 11.25 12.48 -2.84
N ASP A 12 11.46 13.37 -1.87
CA ASP A 12 10.67 13.44 -0.65
C ASP A 12 9.20 13.83 -0.88
N THR A 13 8.94 14.74 -1.83
CA THR A 13 7.58 15.16 -2.20
C THR A 13 6.85 14.04 -2.94
N LEU A 14 7.53 13.33 -3.83
CA LEU A 14 6.95 12.17 -4.52
C LEU A 14 6.57 11.08 -3.52
N LEU A 15 7.48 10.72 -2.61
CA LEU A 15 7.22 9.71 -1.57
C LEU A 15 6.11 10.14 -0.62
N PHE A 16 6.01 11.43 -0.28
CA PHE A 16 4.88 11.96 0.48
C PHE A 16 3.54 11.77 -0.26
N CYS A 17 3.47 12.11 -1.55
CA CYS A 17 2.27 11.90 -2.36
C CYS A 17 1.87 10.43 -2.44
N ILE A 18 2.84 9.52 -2.62
CA ILE A 18 2.60 8.07 -2.61
C ILE A 18 2.07 7.62 -1.24
N ALA A 19 2.64 8.12 -0.14
CA ALA A 19 2.21 7.78 1.22
C ALA A 19 0.75 8.17 1.53
N ILE A 20 0.27 9.28 0.94
CA ILE A 20 -1.12 9.70 1.00
C ILE A 20 -1.99 8.86 0.07
N ALA A 21 -1.56 8.66 -1.18
CA ALA A 21 -2.33 7.91 -2.17
C ALA A 21 -2.58 6.46 -1.72
N THR A 22 -1.56 5.79 -1.17
CA THR A 22 -1.71 4.42 -0.64
C THR A 22 -2.52 4.37 0.65
N TYR A 23 -2.59 5.46 1.43
CA TYR A 23 -3.53 5.56 2.56
C TYR A 23 -4.98 5.56 2.09
N ILE A 24 -5.28 6.44 1.11
CA ILE A 24 -6.62 6.55 0.53
C ILE A 24 -7.01 5.21 -0.09
N PHE A 25 -6.08 4.58 -0.80
CA PHE A 25 -6.26 3.22 -1.31
C PHE A 25 -6.60 2.23 -0.20
N GLY A 26 -5.81 2.17 0.87
CA GLY A 26 -6.05 1.28 2.00
C GLY A 26 -7.40 1.52 2.68
N TYR A 27 -7.84 2.78 2.76
CA TYR A 27 -9.13 3.15 3.34
C TYR A 27 -10.30 2.66 2.46
N LEU A 28 -10.19 2.86 1.14
CA LEU A 28 -11.15 2.31 0.19
C LEU A 28 -11.16 0.78 0.23
N TYR A 29 -9.99 0.15 0.27
CA TYR A 29 -9.86 -1.30 0.39
C TYR A 29 -10.57 -1.84 1.64
N ALA A 30 -10.34 -1.23 2.81
CA ALA A 30 -11.03 -1.59 4.06
C ALA A 30 -12.54 -1.29 4.03
N SER A 31 -12.97 -0.31 3.22
CA SER A 31 -14.38 0.04 3.06
C SER A 31 -15.15 -0.91 2.14
N LEU A 32 -14.47 -1.65 1.27
CA LEU A 32 -15.07 -2.31 0.12
C LEU A 32 -15.43 -3.79 0.35
N PHE A 33 -15.52 -4.24 1.60
CA PHE A 33 -16.02 -5.57 1.95
C PHE A 33 -17.48 -5.86 1.50
N VAL A 34 -18.17 -4.89 0.88
CA VAL A 34 -19.64 -4.93 0.69
C VAL A 34 -20.11 -4.50 -0.72
N ILE A 35 -19.25 -4.01 -1.63
CA ILE A 35 -19.71 -3.38 -2.90
C ILE A 35 -19.20 -4.11 -4.15
N TYR A 36 -20.11 -4.65 -4.96
CA TYR A 36 -19.81 -5.22 -6.28
C TYR A 36 -19.15 -4.18 -7.21
N PHE A 37 -18.19 -4.60 -8.05
CA PHE A 37 -17.24 -3.74 -8.81
C PHE A 37 -16.20 -2.95 -7.99
N ALA A 38 -16.11 -3.16 -6.67
CA ALA A 38 -15.04 -2.61 -5.85
C ALA A 38 -13.64 -2.89 -6.39
N PHE A 39 -13.40 -4.16 -6.79
CA PHE A 39 -12.07 -4.62 -7.17
C PHE A 39 -11.58 -4.04 -8.49
N ALA A 40 -12.46 -3.80 -9.47
CA ALA A 40 -12.10 -3.11 -10.71
C ALA A 40 -11.68 -1.66 -10.45
N LYS A 41 -12.42 -0.94 -9.59
CA LYS A 41 -12.09 0.44 -9.22
C LYS A 41 -10.78 0.50 -8.44
N LEU A 42 -10.55 -0.45 -7.53
CA LEU A 42 -9.28 -0.57 -6.81
C LEU A 42 -8.13 -0.89 -7.76
N ALA A 43 -8.27 -1.86 -8.66
CA ALA A 43 -7.25 -2.19 -9.65
C ALA A 43 -6.88 -0.95 -10.50
N ALA A 44 -7.87 -0.22 -11.01
CA ALA A 44 -7.65 1.00 -11.77
C ALA A 44 -6.97 2.10 -10.95
N LEU A 45 -7.40 2.31 -9.70
CA LEU A 45 -6.78 3.27 -8.79
C LEU A 45 -5.32 2.90 -8.49
N TYR A 46 -5.03 1.62 -8.27
CA TYR A 46 -3.68 1.15 -8.02
C TYR A 46 -2.76 1.38 -9.23
N ILE A 47 -3.24 1.01 -10.43
CA ILE A 47 -2.53 1.26 -11.69
C ILE A 47 -2.24 2.75 -11.84
N LEU A 48 -3.23 3.63 -11.56
CA LEU A 48 -3.03 5.07 -11.62
C LEU A 48 -1.94 5.54 -10.65
N ILE A 49 -1.94 5.08 -9.40
CA ILE A 49 -0.92 5.43 -8.40
C ILE A 49 0.47 5.04 -8.91
N VAL A 50 0.62 3.82 -9.41
CA VAL A 50 1.90 3.29 -9.91
C VAL A 50 2.35 4.00 -11.20
N GLU A 51 1.45 4.25 -12.14
CA GLU A 51 1.78 4.97 -13.39
C GLU A 51 2.17 6.42 -13.13
N VAL A 52 1.44 7.15 -12.27
CA VAL A 52 1.80 8.52 -11.89
C VAL A 52 3.16 8.55 -11.19
N SER A 53 3.42 7.57 -10.32
CA SER A 53 4.70 7.45 -9.62
C SER A 53 5.85 7.20 -10.60
N ALA A 54 5.67 6.28 -11.55
CA ALA A 54 6.67 5.96 -12.57
C ALA A 54 6.87 7.08 -13.59
N ALA A 55 5.80 7.79 -13.98
CA ALA A 55 5.86 8.96 -14.85
C ALA A 55 6.62 10.12 -14.19
N SER A 56 6.42 10.34 -12.89
CA SER A 56 7.16 11.34 -12.10
C SER A 56 8.67 11.07 -12.03
N LEU A 57 9.08 9.83 -12.30
CA LEU A 57 10.48 9.38 -12.36
C LEU A 57 10.97 9.21 -13.81
N HIS A 58 10.17 9.59 -14.80
CA HIS A 58 10.46 9.41 -16.23
C HIS A 58 10.84 7.96 -16.60
N LYS A 59 10.24 6.98 -15.93
CA LYS A 59 10.46 5.56 -16.21
C LYS A 59 9.68 5.13 -17.44
N GLU A 60 10.41 4.76 -18.49
CA GLU A 60 9.90 4.09 -19.70
C GLU A 60 9.01 2.90 -19.37
N ARG A 61 7.97 2.70 -20.18
CA ARG A 61 7.00 1.60 -20.00
C ARG A 61 7.46 0.37 -20.78
N THR A 62 7.36 -0.80 -20.18
CA THR A 62 7.73 -2.08 -20.81
C THR A 62 6.49 -2.81 -21.32
N LYS A 63 6.63 -3.70 -22.31
CA LYS A 63 5.50 -4.52 -22.79
C LYS A 63 4.91 -5.39 -21.68
N GLU A 64 5.79 -5.93 -20.82
CA GLU A 64 5.41 -6.70 -19.64
C GLU A 64 4.53 -5.89 -18.68
N SER A 65 4.88 -4.64 -18.38
CA SER A 65 4.06 -3.83 -17.47
C SER A 65 2.67 -3.52 -18.05
N ILE A 66 2.54 -3.41 -19.37
CA ILE A 66 1.25 -3.26 -20.05
C ILE A 66 0.40 -4.52 -19.89
N LEU A 67 1.00 -5.68 -20.15
CA LEU A 67 0.34 -6.97 -20.04
C LEU A 67 -0.17 -7.19 -18.62
N TRP A 68 0.68 -6.98 -17.61
CA TRP A 68 0.29 -7.18 -16.21
C TRP A 68 -0.68 -6.13 -15.70
N ALA A 69 -0.64 -4.89 -16.19
CA ALA A 69 -1.69 -3.90 -15.92
C ALA A 69 -3.04 -4.34 -16.48
N ALA A 70 -3.06 -4.85 -17.71
CA ALA A 70 -4.27 -5.34 -18.37
C ALA A 70 -4.84 -6.57 -17.63
N LEU A 71 -3.99 -7.51 -17.23
CA LEU A 71 -4.39 -8.67 -16.43
C LEU A 71 -4.95 -8.27 -15.07
N LEU A 72 -4.30 -7.34 -14.37
CA LEU A 72 -4.77 -6.82 -13.08
C LEU A 72 -6.16 -6.17 -13.21
N LEU A 73 -6.35 -5.34 -14.23
CA LEU A 73 -7.63 -4.67 -14.49
C LEU A 73 -8.71 -5.70 -14.86
N PHE A 74 -8.39 -6.62 -15.78
CA PHE A 74 -9.30 -7.69 -16.19
C PHE A 74 -9.73 -8.56 -15.00
N GLN A 75 -8.79 -8.96 -14.15
CA GLN A 75 -9.10 -9.71 -12.93
C GLN A 75 -9.97 -8.89 -11.97
N GLY A 76 -9.69 -7.60 -11.78
CA GLY A 76 -10.52 -6.72 -10.97
C GLY A 76 -11.97 -6.64 -11.48
N ILE A 77 -12.17 -6.67 -12.81
CA ILE A 77 -13.50 -6.74 -13.44
C ILE A 77 -14.15 -8.10 -13.17
N LEU A 78 -13.45 -9.21 -13.39
CA LEU A 78 -13.99 -10.56 -13.15
C LEU A 78 -14.46 -10.75 -11.71
N LEU A 79 -13.66 -10.31 -10.73
CA LEU A 79 -14.03 -10.35 -9.32
C LEU A 79 -15.18 -9.40 -8.97
N GLY A 80 -15.46 -8.40 -9.82
CA GLY A 80 -16.64 -7.54 -9.68
C GLY A 80 -17.94 -8.25 -10.05
N PHE A 81 -17.89 -9.24 -10.95
CA PHE A 81 -19.04 -10.07 -11.35
C PHE A 81 -19.22 -11.32 -10.48
N ASP A 82 -18.14 -11.77 -9.86
CA ASP A 82 -18.18 -12.94 -8.99
C ASP A 82 -18.89 -12.62 -7.67
N ARG A 83 -19.81 -13.49 -7.27
CA ARG A 83 -20.52 -13.42 -5.98
C ARG A 83 -19.87 -14.29 -4.90
N SER A 84 -18.97 -15.18 -5.29
CA SER A 84 -18.23 -16.03 -4.37
C SER A 84 -16.96 -15.33 -3.89
N PHE A 85 -16.89 -15.10 -2.57
CA PHE A 85 -15.71 -14.54 -1.94
C PHE A 85 -14.76 -15.67 -1.55
N GLU A 86 -13.90 -16.06 -2.49
CA GLU A 86 -12.87 -17.08 -2.27
C GLU A 86 -11.52 -16.40 -1.97
N PHE A 87 -10.83 -16.91 -0.96
CA PHE A 87 -9.55 -16.37 -0.52
C PHE A 87 -8.48 -16.46 -1.62
N GLU A 88 -8.51 -17.53 -2.39
CA GLU A 88 -7.60 -17.83 -3.49
C GLU A 88 -7.67 -16.73 -4.56
N LYS A 89 -8.87 -16.29 -4.92
CA LYS A 89 -9.12 -15.24 -5.91
C LYS A 89 -8.52 -13.91 -5.49
N VAL A 90 -8.68 -13.57 -4.20
CA VAL A 90 -8.10 -12.36 -3.61
C VAL A 90 -6.57 -12.48 -3.53
N ALA A 91 -6.03 -13.64 -3.18
CA ALA A 91 -4.58 -13.87 -3.14
C ALA A 91 -3.94 -13.69 -4.52
N ILE A 92 -4.56 -14.23 -5.59
CA ILE A 92 -4.10 -14.03 -6.97
C ILE A 92 -4.16 -12.56 -7.37
N LEU A 93 -5.19 -11.81 -6.94
CA LEU A 93 -5.27 -10.37 -7.21
C LEU A 93 -4.10 -9.61 -6.57
N HIS A 94 -3.76 -9.93 -5.32
CA HIS A 94 -2.61 -9.34 -4.64
C HIS A 94 -1.30 -9.71 -5.34
N ALA A 95 -1.20 -10.94 -5.87
CA ALA A 95 -0.05 -11.34 -6.66
C ALA A 95 0.11 -10.52 -7.92
N ASN A 96 -0.97 -10.27 -8.65
CA ASN A 96 -0.95 -9.42 -9.82
C ASN A 96 -0.60 -7.96 -9.49
N VAL A 97 -1.08 -7.42 -8.37
CA VAL A 97 -0.71 -6.09 -7.86
C VAL A 97 0.80 -5.98 -7.66
N ILE A 98 1.39 -6.97 -6.99
CA ILE A 98 2.82 -7.02 -6.71
C ILE A 98 3.61 -7.15 -8.01
N TYR A 99 3.27 -8.14 -8.84
CA TYR A 99 4.02 -8.44 -10.04
C TYR A 99 3.97 -7.29 -11.05
N TYR A 100 2.79 -6.69 -11.26
CA TYR A 100 2.64 -5.47 -12.06
C TYR A 100 3.57 -4.34 -11.60
N THR A 101 3.69 -4.15 -10.28
CA THR A 101 4.55 -3.10 -9.72
C THR A 101 6.02 -3.36 -10.04
N LEU A 102 6.48 -4.60 -9.87
CA LEU A 102 7.84 -5.00 -10.23
C LEU A 102 8.10 -4.79 -11.72
N CYS A 103 7.17 -5.20 -12.59
CA CYS A 103 7.27 -4.97 -14.03
C CYS A 103 7.34 -3.48 -14.37
N ARG A 104 6.51 -2.64 -13.73
CA ARG A 104 6.43 -1.22 -14.05
C ARG A 104 7.70 -0.47 -13.66
N PHE A 105 8.31 -0.84 -12.54
CA PHE A 105 9.57 -0.25 -12.07
C PHE A 105 10.83 -0.98 -12.57
N GLN A 106 10.65 -2.03 -13.39
CA GLN A 106 11.74 -2.84 -13.95
C GLN A 106 12.62 -3.47 -12.85
N LYS A 107 11.96 -4.06 -11.85
CA LYS A 107 12.58 -4.67 -10.65
C LYS A 107 12.48 -6.19 -10.62
N LEU A 108 12.16 -6.81 -11.75
CA LEU A 108 12.27 -8.25 -11.92
C LEU A 108 13.73 -8.69 -11.90
N SER A 109 13.99 -9.91 -11.42
CA SER A 109 15.33 -10.52 -11.42
C SER A 109 15.88 -10.75 -12.83
N LEU A 110 15.00 -11.00 -13.80
CA LEU A 110 15.28 -11.08 -15.23
C LEU A 110 14.51 -9.98 -15.99
N PRO A 111 14.95 -9.56 -17.20
CA PRO A 111 14.34 -8.42 -17.90
C PRO A 111 12.86 -8.59 -18.25
N ASN A 112 12.39 -9.83 -18.39
CA ASN A 112 11.01 -10.18 -18.73
C ASN A 112 10.46 -11.23 -17.77
N THR A 113 9.15 -11.42 -17.81
CA THR A 113 8.48 -12.55 -17.13
C THR A 113 9.15 -13.86 -17.54
N SER A 114 9.57 -14.67 -16.56
CA SER A 114 10.43 -15.83 -16.78
C SER A 114 10.24 -16.90 -15.69
N GLU A 115 11.07 -17.93 -15.70
CA GLU A 115 11.09 -19.00 -14.69
C GLU A 115 11.33 -18.51 -13.25
N THR A 116 11.84 -17.27 -13.08
CA THR A 116 12.04 -16.66 -11.76
C THR A 116 10.78 -15.99 -11.19
N ILE A 117 9.63 -16.12 -11.85
CA ILE A 117 8.36 -15.50 -11.42
C ILE A 117 8.02 -15.75 -9.94
N LEU A 118 8.25 -16.96 -9.43
CA LEU A 118 8.01 -17.28 -8.02
C LEU A 118 8.98 -16.56 -7.08
N LEU A 119 10.23 -16.40 -7.50
CA LEU A 119 11.25 -15.68 -6.74
C LEU A 119 10.94 -14.18 -6.71
N ASP A 120 10.63 -13.60 -7.86
CA ASP A 120 10.22 -12.20 -7.99
C ASP A 120 8.96 -11.93 -7.15
N PHE A 121 8.01 -12.85 -7.16
CA PHE A 121 6.81 -12.78 -6.34
C PHE A 121 7.12 -12.80 -4.84
N LEU A 122 7.97 -13.72 -4.37
CA LEU A 122 8.35 -13.80 -2.95
C LEU A 122 9.10 -12.54 -2.50
N GLU A 123 9.99 -12.02 -3.35
CA GLU A 123 10.68 -10.75 -3.12
C GLU A 123 9.66 -9.60 -2.99
N GLY A 124 8.76 -9.49 -3.95
CA GLY A 124 7.73 -8.45 -3.97
C GLY A 124 6.65 -8.61 -2.90
N TRP A 125 6.43 -9.80 -2.36
CA TRP A 125 5.44 -10.07 -1.31
C TRP A 125 5.98 -9.79 0.10
N ILE A 126 7.25 -10.11 0.35
CA ILE A 126 7.81 -10.08 1.70
C ILE A 126 8.92 -9.04 1.82
N ILE A 127 9.94 -9.11 0.98
CA ILE A 127 11.15 -8.30 1.18
C ILE A 127 10.85 -6.83 0.88
N GLN A 128 10.27 -6.61 -0.30
CA GLN A 128 10.10 -5.28 -0.86
C GLN A 128 9.12 -4.40 -0.06
N PRO A 129 7.93 -4.88 0.33
CA PRO A 129 6.98 -4.10 1.14
C PRO A 129 7.50 -3.79 2.55
N PHE A 130 8.24 -4.72 3.16
CA PHE A 130 8.67 -4.57 4.55
C PHE A 130 9.98 -3.80 4.70
N SER A 131 10.79 -3.68 3.64
CA SER A 131 12.03 -2.90 3.65
C SER A 131 11.84 -1.42 4.02
N HIS A 132 10.70 -0.83 3.65
CA HIS A 132 10.42 0.60 3.82
C HIS A 132 9.06 0.89 4.50
N LEU A 133 8.52 -0.08 5.24
CA LEU A 133 7.19 0.04 5.86
C LEU A 133 7.08 1.26 6.79
N PHE A 134 8.10 1.51 7.62
CA PHE A 134 8.17 2.67 8.52
C PHE A 134 8.70 3.94 7.86
N ALA A 135 9.33 3.84 6.68
CA ALA A 135 9.81 5.02 5.94
C ALA A 135 8.65 5.94 5.55
N ARG A 136 7.43 5.39 5.42
CA ARG A 136 6.20 6.14 5.20
C ARG A 136 6.02 7.28 6.19
N ILE A 137 6.17 6.98 7.49
CA ILE A 137 6.01 7.97 8.57
C ILE A 137 7.14 9.00 8.52
N ILE A 138 8.37 8.55 8.24
CA ILE A 138 9.55 9.41 8.13
C ILE A 138 9.35 10.46 7.03
N HIS A 139 8.92 10.06 5.83
CA HIS A 139 8.70 10.99 4.71
C HIS A 139 7.52 11.94 4.96
N ILE A 140 6.46 11.47 5.62
CA ILE A 140 5.35 12.35 6.07
C ILE A 140 5.87 13.42 7.03
N ILE A 141 6.62 13.04 8.07
CA ILE A 141 7.18 13.97 9.06
C ILE A 141 8.16 14.93 8.40
N LYS A 142 9.04 14.42 7.52
CA LYS A 142 10.03 15.24 6.81
C LYS A 142 9.34 16.28 5.92
N TYR A 143 8.33 15.87 5.15
CA TYR A 143 7.56 16.80 4.31
C TYR A 143 6.84 17.86 5.16
N LEU A 144 6.14 17.44 6.21
CA LEU A 144 5.48 18.34 7.17
C LEU A 144 6.47 19.33 7.78
N ARG A 145 7.64 18.88 8.24
CA ARG A 145 8.68 19.74 8.83
C ARG A 145 9.19 20.78 7.85
N THR A 146 9.39 20.40 6.58
CA THR A 146 10.00 21.27 5.59
C THR A 146 9.00 22.28 4.99
N HIS A 147 7.77 21.86 4.71
CA HIS A 147 6.80 22.67 3.97
C HIS A 147 5.71 23.31 4.83
N ILE A 148 5.36 22.67 5.94
CA ILE A 148 4.19 23.06 6.74
C ILE A 148 4.64 23.68 8.06
N TYR A 149 5.67 23.12 8.69
CA TYR A 149 6.10 23.46 10.05
C TYR A 149 6.80 24.83 10.12
N SER A 150 6.00 25.88 10.25
CA SER A 150 6.46 27.24 10.51
C SER A 150 6.40 27.57 12.02
N LYS A 151 7.11 28.62 12.44
CA LYS A 151 6.97 29.17 13.80
C LYS A 151 5.51 29.55 14.12
N GLN A 152 4.76 30.02 13.12
CA GLN A 152 3.35 30.37 13.27
C GLN A 152 2.48 29.16 13.60
N LEU A 153 2.81 27.97 13.06
CA LEU A 153 2.06 26.75 13.37
C LEU A 153 2.14 26.38 14.85
N LYS A 154 3.29 26.59 15.50
CA LYS A 154 3.42 26.37 16.96
C LYS A 154 2.49 27.28 17.74
N THR A 155 2.42 28.56 17.35
CA THR A 155 1.51 29.53 17.96
C THR A 155 0.06 29.14 17.72
N VAL A 156 -0.31 28.74 16.50
CA VAL A 156 -1.68 28.30 16.17
C VAL A 156 -2.08 27.06 16.97
N VAL A 157 -1.21 26.05 17.06
CA VAL A 157 -1.47 24.84 17.86
C VAL A 157 -1.62 25.19 19.33
N PHE A 158 -0.74 26.02 19.88
CA PHE A 158 -0.85 26.47 21.27
C PHE A 158 -2.15 27.25 21.53
N SER A 159 -2.53 28.15 20.61
CA SER A 159 -3.80 28.88 20.69
C SER A 159 -5.00 27.94 20.62
N LEU A 160 -4.97 26.91 19.77
CA LEU A 160 -6.05 25.91 19.67
C LEU A 160 -6.20 25.10 20.96
N ILE A 161 -5.09 24.74 21.63
CA ILE A 161 -5.13 24.00 22.91
C ILE A 161 -5.88 24.80 23.99
N ILE A 162 -5.73 26.13 24.00
CA ILE A 162 -6.44 27.01 24.93
C ILE A 162 -7.88 27.28 24.46
N LEU A 163 -8.07 27.51 23.16
CA LEU A 163 -9.37 27.89 22.58
C LEU A 163 -10.38 26.75 22.63
N ILE A 164 -9.97 25.51 22.37
CA ILE A 164 -10.88 24.37 22.31
C ILE A 164 -11.62 24.16 23.64
N PRO A 165 -10.96 24.06 24.82
CA PRO A 165 -11.65 23.95 26.10
C PRO A 165 -12.60 25.12 26.37
N LEU A 166 -12.21 26.34 26.01
CA LEU A 166 -13.03 27.53 26.21
C LEU A 166 -14.31 27.49 25.35
N VAL A 167 -14.18 27.11 24.08
CA VAL A 167 -15.34 26.93 23.18
C VAL A 167 -16.23 25.79 23.66
N LEU A 168 -15.66 24.66 24.08
CA LEU A 168 -16.43 23.53 24.61
C LEU A 168 -17.20 23.92 25.89
N PHE A 169 -16.57 24.70 26.77
CA PHE A 169 -17.23 25.24 27.96
C PHE A 169 -18.40 26.17 27.59
N ALA A 170 -18.17 27.12 26.68
CA ALA A 170 -19.20 28.04 26.21
C ALA A 170 -20.38 27.30 25.55
N LEU A 171 -20.09 26.33 24.68
CA LEU A 171 -21.11 25.46 24.07
C LEU A 171 -21.93 24.72 25.12
N GLY A 172 -21.29 24.24 26.18
CA GLY A 172 -21.97 23.60 27.31
C GLY A 172 -22.93 24.53 28.05
N GLN A 173 -22.52 25.77 28.33
CA GLN A 173 -23.36 26.77 28.99
C GLN A 173 -24.56 27.19 28.12
N LEU A 174 -24.33 27.46 26.83
CA LEU A 174 -25.38 27.84 25.89
C LEU A 174 -26.38 26.69 25.67
N SER A 175 -25.89 25.45 25.56
CA SER A 175 -26.71 24.25 25.43
C SER A 175 -27.56 23.96 26.69
N ALA A 176 -27.17 24.44 27.87
CA ALA A 176 -27.93 24.22 29.09
C ALA A 176 -29.15 25.15 29.21
N ILE A 177 -29.13 26.28 28.50
CA ILE A 177 -30.14 27.35 28.63
C ILE A 177 -31.08 27.39 27.42
N ASP A 178 -30.66 26.90 26.25
CA ASP A 178 -31.47 26.85 25.02
C ASP A 178 -31.50 25.45 24.38
N GLN A 179 -32.72 24.92 24.21
CA GLN A 179 -32.98 23.61 23.58
C GLN A 179 -32.59 23.57 22.10
N ASN A 180 -32.78 24.67 21.34
CA ASN A 180 -32.37 24.72 19.94
C ASN A 180 -30.84 24.66 19.84
N PHE A 181 -30.15 25.36 20.73
CA PHE A 181 -28.69 25.33 20.80
C PHE A 181 -28.16 23.96 21.23
N ALA A 182 -28.88 23.26 22.13
CA ALA A 182 -28.55 21.89 22.52
C ALA A 182 -28.64 20.90 21.36
N SER A 183 -29.69 21.00 20.53
CA SER A 183 -29.86 20.17 19.34
C SER A 183 -28.77 20.45 18.30
N LEU A 184 -28.44 21.72 18.07
CA LEU A 184 -27.36 22.12 17.15
C LEU A 184 -26.01 21.59 17.62
N THR A 185 -25.69 21.77 18.90
CA THR A 185 -24.46 21.26 19.51
C THR A 185 -24.37 19.75 19.35
N THR A 186 -25.43 19.01 19.70
CA THR A 186 -25.47 17.54 19.54
C THR A 186 -25.24 17.11 18.09
N SER A 187 -25.84 17.83 17.13
CA SER A 187 -25.67 17.55 15.69
C SER A 187 -24.25 17.82 15.21
N LEU A 188 -23.64 18.92 15.67
CA LEU A 188 -22.26 19.28 15.39
C LEU A 188 -21.28 18.24 15.95
N PHE A 189 -21.45 17.83 17.21
CA PHE A 189 -20.65 16.75 17.81
C PHE A 189 -20.83 15.44 17.03
N ARG A 190 -22.07 15.07 16.69
CA ARG A 190 -22.33 13.85 15.92
C ARG A 190 -21.63 13.90 14.56
N PHE A 191 -21.60 15.04 13.88
CA PHE A 191 -20.89 15.24 12.62
C PHE A 191 -19.37 15.15 12.78
N ILE A 192 -18.79 15.87 13.76
CA ILE A 192 -17.34 15.90 14.01
C ILE A 192 -16.82 14.51 14.41
N PHE A 193 -17.55 13.81 15.29
CA PHE A 193 -17.16 12.50 15.81
C PHE A 193 -17.73 11.35 14.98
N HIS A 194 -18.47 11.63 13.90
CA HIS A 194 -18.95 10.60 12.97
C HIS A 194 -17.84 9.66 12.46
N PRO A 195 -16.63 10.16 12.10
CA PRO A 195 -15.53 9.31 11.66
C PRO A 195 -14.97 8.42 12.78
N LEU A 196 -15.18 8.77 14.05
CA LEU A 196 -14.81 7.96 15.21
C LEU A 196 -15.87 6.92 15.59
N ASN A 197 -16.99 6.84 14.85
CA ASN A 197 -17.91 5.73 14.98
C ASN A 197 -17.16 4.41 14.70
N SER A 198 -17.53 3.35 15.41
CA SER A 198 -16.84 2.07 15.44
C SER A 198 -16.44 1.57 14.05
N ILE A 199 -17.35 1.59 13.08
CA ILE A 199 -17.08 1.09 11.72
C ILE A 199 -16.05 1.94 10.92
N TYR A 200 -16.13 3.27 11.00
CA TYR A 200 -15.20 4.14 10.28
C TYR A 200 -13.84 4.18 10.97
N PHE A 201 -13.83 4.10 12.30
CA PHE A 201 -12.62 3.99 13.10
C PHE A 201 -11.87 2.69 12.81
N PHE A 202 -12.56 1.55 12.73
CA PHE A 202 -11.96 0.28 12.32
C PHE A 202 -11.38 0.34 10.90
N ARG A 203 -12.06 1.01 9.95
CA ARG A 203 -11.52 1.21 8.59
C ARG A 203 -10.25 2.05 8.58
N ILE A 204 -10.17 3.08 9.43
CA ILE A 204 -8.96 3.90 9.59
C ILE A 204 -7.81 3.06 10.13
N ILE A 205 -8.06 2.23 11.14
CA ILE A 205 -7.02 1.36 11.71
C ILE A 205 -6.57 0.33 10.67
N TRP A 206 -7.50 -0.30 9.95
CA TRP A 206 -7.18 -1.36 8.99
C TRP A 206 -6.55 -0.85 7.69
N SER A 207 -6.78 0.41 7.33
CA SER A 207 -6.13 1.03 6.17
C SER A 207 -4.65 1.32 6.40
N LEU A 208 -4.21 1.46 7.65
CA LEU A 208 -2.82 1.72 8.00
C LEU A 208 -1.87 0.60 7.53
N PRO A 209 -2.07 -0.70 7.91
CA PRO A 209 -1.18 -1.77 7.48
C PRO A 209 -1.21 -1.96 5.96
N VAL A 210 -2.39 -1.90 5.32
CA VAL A 210 -2.52 -2.06 3.86
C VAL A 210 -1.80 -0.93 3.12
N GLY A 211 -2.04 0.32 3.51
CA GLY A 211 -1.40 1.47 2.89
C GLY A 211 0.11 1.52 3.14
N ALA A 212 0.58 1.03 4.30
CA ALA A 212 2.00 0.95 4.62
C ALA A 212 2.72 -0.14 3.81
N TYR A 213 2.08 -1.30 3.64
CA TYR A 213 2.55 -2.38 2.78
C TYR A 213 2.72 -1.90 1.33
N LEU A 214 1.67 -1.29 0.74
CA LEU A 214 1.72 -0.79 -0.64
C LEU A 214 2.71 0.37 -0.80
N PHE A 215 2.82 1.24 0.20
CA PHE A 215 3.86 2.27 0.21
C PHE A 215 5.25 1.65 0.18
N GLY A 216 5.51 0.66 1.03
CA GLY A 216 6.77 -0.05 1.10
C GLY A 216 7.13 -0.70 -0.23
N LEU A 217 6.16 -1.34 -0.89
CA LEU A 217 6.35 -1.99 -2.20
C LEU A 217 6.74 -1.00 -3.31
N ILE A 218 6.07 0.15 -3.38
CA ILE A 218 6.35 1.16 -4.42
C ILE A 218 7.64 1.91 -4.07
N SER A 219 7.80 2.35 -2.82
CA SER A 219 8.96 3.15 -2.40
C SER A 219 10.27 2.40 -2.51
N SER A 220 10.30 1.12 -2.14
CA SER A 220 11.47 0.25 -2.34
C SER A 220 11.82 0.08 -3.82
N CYS A 221 10.83 -0.08 -4.71
CA CYS A 221 11.07 -0.11 -6.15
C CYS A 221 11.69 1.20 -6.68
N ILE A 222 11.36 2.33 -6.06
CA ILE A 222 11.87 3.66 -6.42
C ILE A 222 13.28 3.90 -5.87
N LEU A 223 13.50 3.53 -4.61
CA LEU A 223 14.73 3.82 -3.86
C LEU A 223 15.85 2.81 -4.13
N SER A 224 15.52 1.56 -4.42
CA SER A 224 16.53 0.55 -4.76
C SER A 224 17.01 0.74 -6.20
N GLU A 225 18.32 0.67 -6.43
CA GLU A 225 18.88 0.74 -7.80
C GLU A 225 18.77 -0.59 -8.55
N LYS A 226 18.94 -1.72 -7.83
CA LYS A 226 18.93 -3.09 -8.35
C LYS A 226 17.78 -3.91 -7.73
N PRO A 227 17.36 -5.04 -8.33
CA PRO A 227 16.54 -6.02 -7.61
C PRO A 227 17.27 -6.50 -6.36
N PHE A 228 16.55 -6.84 -5.29
CA PHE A 228 17.16 -7.30 -4.05
C PHE A 228 17.77 -8.69 -4.23
N ILE A 229 17.12 -9.58 -5.00
CA ILE A 229 17.65 -10.89 -5.34
C ILE A 229 17.98 -10.94 -6.83
N SER A 230 19.27 -10.96 -7.15
CA SER A 230 19.73 -11.20 -8.53
C SER A 230 19.62 -12.68 -8.88
N TYR A 231 19.19 -12.97 -10.12
CA TYR A 231 19.16 -14.33 -10.65
C TYR A 231 20.52 -15.02 -10.55
N ASP A 232 21.60 -14.33 -10.90
CA ASP A 232 22.96 -14.91 -10.86
C ASP A 232 23.38 -15.28 -9.44
N GLY A 233 23.07 -14.43 -8.46
CA GLY A 233 23.36 -14.71 -7.05
C GLY A 233 22.54 -15.86 -6.50
N CYS A 234 21.26 -15.95 -6.90
CA CYS A 234 20.38 -17.05 -6.53
C CYS A 234 20.85 -18.37 -7.14
N ARG A 235 21.16 -18.35 -8.45
CA ARG A 235 21.69 -19.50 -9.19
C ARG A 235 23.01 -19.98 -8.58
N GLU A 236 23.92 -19.07 -8.25
CA GLU A 236 25.19 -19.42 -7.61
C GLU A 236 24.97 -20.04 -6.22
N PHE A 237 24.06 -19.49 -5.41
CA PHE A 237 23.70 -20.03 -4.11
C PHE A 237 23.15 -21.47 -4.21
N PHE A 238 22.20 -21.72 -5.11
CA PHE A 238 21.61 -23.04 -5.31
C PHE A 238 22.63 -24.04 -5.90
N LEU A 239 23.48 -23.61 -6.83
CA LEU A 239 24.55 -24.45 -7.38
C LEU A 239 25.60 -24.82 -6.32
N LYS A 240 25.95 -23.90 -5.43
CA LYS A 240 26.85 -24.16 -4.29
C LYS A 240 26.19 -25.04 -3.23
N LYS A 241 24.88 -24.96 -3.05
CA LYS A 241 24.11 -25.72 -2.05
C LYS A 241 23.22 -26.80 -2.66
N LYS A 242 23.81 -27.74 -3.41
CA LYS A 242 23.16 -29.00 -3.86
C LYS A 242 22.46 -29.82 -2.75
N VAL A 243 22.70 -29.49 -1.49
CA VAL A 243 22.10 -30.14 -0.32
C VAL A 243 20.64 -29.72 -0.09
N ILE A 244 20.23 -28.50 -0.51
CA ILE A 244 18.88 -27.97 -0.27
C ILE A 244 17.80 -28.77 -1.02
N PRO A 245 17.95 -29.08 -2.33
CA PRO A 245 16.99 -29.93 -3.04
C PRO A 245 16.86 -31.32 -2.41
N LEU A 246 17.97 -31.88 -1.93
CA LEU A 246 17.99 -33.23 -1.34
C LEU A 246 17.25 -33.27 0.02
N ILE A 247 17.41 -32.23 0.84
CA ILE A 247 16.68 -32.09 2.10
C ILE A 247 15.19 -31.89 1.84
N SER A 248 14.84 -31.04 0.87
CA SER A 248 13.43 -30.80 0.51
C SER A 248 12.75 -32.09 0.06
N ILE A 249 13.37 -32.86 -0.83
CA ILE A 249 12.84 -34.17 -1.28
C ILE A 249 12.69 -35.14 -0.09
N ARG A 250 13.67 -35.19 0.83
CA ARG A 250 13.59 -36.05 2.02
C ARG A 250 12.45 -35.65 2.95
N ILE A 251 12.24 -34.35 3.19
CA ILE A 251 11.14 -33.85 4.01
C ILE A 251 9.80 -34.14 3.34
N THR A 252 9.67 -33.88 2.03
CA THR A 252 8.45 -34.18 1.26
C THR A 252 8.12 -35.68 1.32
N ASN A 253 9.10 -36.55 1.11
CA ASN A 253 8.90 -37.99 1.22
C ASN A 253 8.53 -38.41 2.65
N LEU A 254 9.16 -37.86 3.68
CA LEU A 254 8.82 -38.15 5.07
C LEU A 254 7.36 -37.76 5.37
N VAL A 255 6.93 -36.58 4.94
CA VAL A 255 5.56 -36.09 5.14
C VAL A 255 4.55 -36.96 4.40
N LEU A 256 4.84 -37.34 3.15
CA LEU A 256 4.01 -38.27 2.38
C LEU A 256 3.91 -39.64 3.06
N LEU A 257 5.00 -40.13 3.64
CA LEU A 257 5.05 -41.42 4.31
C LEU A 257 4.29 -41.40 5.64
N ILE A 258 4.34 -40.30 6.38
CA ILE A 258 3.50 -40.09 7.57
C ILE A 258 2.02 -40.03 7.18
N LEU A 259 1.67 -39.26 6.14
CA LEU A 259 0.29 -39.18 5.65
C LEU A 259 -0.23 -40.55 5.21
N TYR A 260 0.61 -41.34 4.54
CA TYR A 260 0.28 -42.70 4.13
C TYR A 260 -0.02 -43.60 5.34
N LEU A 261 0.82 -43.59 6.37
CA LEU A 261 0.62 -44.36 7.61
C LEU A 261 -0.57 -43.89 8.46
N VAL A 262 -0.99 -42.63 8.31
CA VAL A 262 -2.17 -42.12 9.01
C VAL A 262 -3.46 -42.54 8.29
N PHE A 263 -3.40 -42.76 6.98
CA PHE A 263 -4.56 -43.15 6.16
C PHE A 263 -4.73 -44.66 5.96
N PHE A 264 -3.68 -45.46 6.13
CA PHE A 264 -3.67 -46.92 5.97
C PHE A 264 -3.09 -47.61 7.21
#